data_AF-A0A2U0S5G1-F1
#
_entry.id   AF-A0A2U0S5G1-F1
#
_cell.length_a   1.000
_cell.length_b   1.000
_cell.length_c   1.000
_cell.angle_alpha   90.00
_cell.angle_beta   90.00
_cell.angle_gamma   90.00
#
_symmetry.space_group_name_H-M   'P 1'
#
loop_
_entity.id
_entity.type
_entity.pdbx_description
1 polymer ?
#
loop_
_entity_poly.entity_id
_entity_poly.type
_entity_poly.pdbx_seq_one_letter_code
_entity_poly.pdbx_strand_id
1 'polypeptide(L)' 'MGKVRTEQVKRLARELLNKYPSKFTADFENNKQFVNEYTNISSTKLRNRVAGYTARLASAAYGSEACEPDEEE' A
#
# COMPACT_ATOMS: atom_id res chain seq x y z
N MET A 1 12.57 1.98 -22.84
CA MET A 1 12.78 1.55 -21.43
C MET A 1 11.42 1.49 -20.74
N GLY A 2 10.93 0.29 -20.46
CA GLY A 2 9.58 0.07 -19.95
C GLY A 2 9.37 0.59 -18.52
N LYS A 3 8.11 0.88 -18.17
CA LYS A 3 7.69 1.41 -16.85
C LYS A 3 7.73 0.30 -15.78
N VAL A 4 8.92 -0.19 -15.48
CA VAL A 4 9.16 -1.21 -14.45
C VAL A 4 9.31 -0.52 -13.10
N ARG A 5 8.50 -0.95 -12.13
CA ARG A 5 8.59 -0.48 -10.72
C ARG A 5 9.81 -1.14 -10.07
N THR A 6 10.57 -0.37 -9.30
CA THR A 6 11.74 -0.85 -8.55
C THR A 6 11.33 -1.89 -7.51
N GLU A 7 12.25 -2.80 -7.18
CA GLU A 7 12.00 -3.88 -6.23
C GLU A 7 11.65 -3.34 -4.83
N GLN A 8 12.31 -2.27 -4.40
CA GLN A 8 12.03 -1.59 -3.12
C GLN A 8 10.56 -1.17 -2.99
N VAL A 9 9.96 -0.63 -4.07
CA VAL A 9 8.53 -0.23 -4.06
C VAL A 9 7.64 -1.45 -3.90
N LYS A 10 7.98 -2.57 -4.54
CA LYS A 10 7.19 -3.80 -4.44
C LYS A 10 7.32 -4.43 -3.06
N ARG A 11 8.52 -4.45 -2.50
CA ARG A 11 8.81 -5.01 -1.17
C ARG A 11 8.06 -4.23 -0.09
N LEU A 12 8.21 -2.91 -0.04
CA LEU A 12 7.53 -2.05 0.93
C LEU A 12 6.00 -2.18 0.85
N ALA A 13 5.44 -2.16 -0.36
CA ALA A 13 3.99 -2.29 -0.52
C ALA A 13 3.45 -3.65 -0.01
N ARG A 14 4.20 -4.74 -0.24
CA ARG A 14 3.84 -6.06 0.28
C ARG A 14 3.97 -6.09 1.80
N GLU A 15 5.03 -5.53 2.37
CA GLU A 15 5.21 -5.47 3.83
C GLU A 15 4.10 -4.66 4.50
N LEU A 16 3.73 -3.52 3.93
CA LEU A 16 2.62 -2.70 4.43
C LEU A 16 1.28 -3.43 4.36
N LEU A 17 0.98 -4.12 3.26
CA LEU A 17 -0.25 -4.91 3.14
C LEU A 17 -0.29 -6.11 4.10
N ASN A 18 0.84 -6.74 4.38
CA ASN A 18 0.90 -7.82 5.37
C ASN A 18 0.71 -7.32 6.80
N LYS A 19 1.21 -6.11 7.12
CA LYS A 19 1.08 -5.53 8.46
C LYS A 19 -0.29 -4.93 8.71
N TYR A 20 -0.91 -4.31 7.70
CA TYR A 20 -2.17 -3.58 7.85
C TYR A 20 -3.16 -3.92 6.73
N PRO A 21 -3.59 -5.19 6.61
CA PRO A 21 -4.45 -5.62 5.52
C PRO A 21 -5.79 -4.86 5.47
N SER A 22 -6.30 -4.42 6.63
CA SER A 22 -7.63 -3.78 6.75
C SER A 22 -7.62 -2.27 6.49
N LYS A 23 -6.43 -1.62 6.48
CA LYS A 23 -6.30 -0.16 6.32
C LYS A 23 -6.09 0.27 4.86
N PHE A 24 -5.60 -0.64 4.00
CA PHE A 24 -5.32 -0.32 2.60
C PHE A 24 -6.50 -0.65 1.71
N THR A 25 -7.15 0.37 1.16
CA THR A 25 -8.30 0.23 0.27
C THR A 25 -7.94 0.57 -1.18
N ALA A 26 -8.92 0.62 -2.08
CA ALA A 26 -8.72 1.13 -3.45
C ALA A 26 -8.52 2.66 -3.50
N ASP A 27 -8.68 3.37 -2.37
CA ASP A 27 -8.58 4.82 -2.31
C ASP A 27 -7.13 5.31 -2.25
N PHE A 28 -6.74 6.17 -3.19
CA PHE A 28 -5.35 6.62 -3.31
C PHE A 28 -4.96 7.64 -2.24
N GLU A 29 -5.86 8.53 -1.84
CA GLU A 29 -5.54 9.60 -0.90
C GLU A 29 -5.33 9.05 0.51
N ASN A 30 -6.23 8.17 0.95
CA ASN A 30 -6.09 7.45 2.22
C ASN A 30 -4.80 6.64 2.27
N ASN A 31 -4.53 5.85 1.22
CA ASN A 31 -3.31 5.05 1.14
C ASN A 31 -2.03 5.90 1.19
N LYS A 32 -2.04 7.10 0.63
CA LYS A 32 -0.90 8.01 0.67
C LYS A 32 -0.62 8.54 2.07
N GLN A 33 -1.68 8.83 2.84
CA GLN A 33 -1.56 9.24 4.25
C GLN A 33 -1.03 8.09 5.11
N PHE A 34 -1.60 6.89 4.98
CA PHE A 34 -1.11 5.71 5.70
C PHE A 34 0.35 5.38 5.36
N VAL A 35 0.75 5.38 4.08
CA VAL A 35 2.16 5.16 3.70
C VAL A 35 3.08 6.21 4.30
N ASN A 36 2.61 7.44 4.49
CA ASN A 36 3.39 8.52 5.09
C ASN A 36 3.55 8.36 6.61
N GLU A 37 2.52 7.83 7.27
CA GLU A 37 2.54 7.57 8.71
C GLU A 37 3.38 6.33 9.04
N TYR A 38 3.19 5.24 8.30
CA TYR A 38 3.88 3.97 8.54
C TYR A 38 5.28 3.90 7.95
N THR A 39 5.70 4.88 7.13
CA THR A 39 7.05 4.89 6.54
C THR A 39 7.69 6.27 6.57
N ASN A 40 8.96 6.32 6.98
CA ASN A 40 9.78 7.54 6.97
C ASN A 40 10.33 7.87 5.55
N ILE A 41 9.47 7.86 4.52
CA ILE A 41 9.88 8.20 3.15
C ILE A 41 9.86 9.71 2.97
N SER A 42 11.04 10.33 2.86
CA SER A 42 11.15 11.78 2.58
C SER A 42 10.79 12.15 1.13
N SER A 43 10.83 11.18 0.21
CA SER A 43 10.61 11.42 -1.22
C SER A 43 9.15 11.26 -1.65
N THR A 44 8.50 12.37 -2.04
CA THR A 44 7.12 12.39 -2.56
C THR A 44 6.89 11.43 -3.73
N LYS A 45 7.85 11.31 -4.67
CA LYS A 45 7.74 10.40 -5.82
C LYS A 45 7.72 8.92 -5.41
N LEU A 46 8.50 8.54 -4.40
CA LEU A 46 8.55 7.17 -3.91
C LEU A 46 7.28 6.82 -3.14
N ARG A 47 6.82 7.72 -2.26
CA ARG A 47 5.55 7.58 -1.55
C ARG A 47 4.38 7.36 -2.51
N ASN A 48 4.27 8.19 -3.56
CA ASN A 48 3.20 8.04 -4.55
C ASN A 48 3.29 6.72 -5.34
N ARG A 49 4.51 6.22 -5.59
CA ARG A 49 4.71 4.92 -6.25
C ARG A 49 4.31 3.75 -5.35
N VAL A 50 4.60 3.83 -4.05
CA VAL A 50 4.21 2.82 -3.06
C VAL A 50 2.70 2.82 -2.90
N ALA A 51 2.08 3.98 -2.62
CA ALA A 51 0.63 4.13 -2.50
C ALA A 51 -0.13 3.68 -3.77
N GLY A 52 0.41 3.97 -4.95
CA GLY A 52 -0.20 3.50 -6.20
C GLY A 52 -0.01 2.00 -6.45
N TYR A 53 1.01 1.36 -5.89
CA TYR A 53 1.21 -0.08 -6.00
C TYR A 53 0.40 -0.84 -4.95
N THR A 54 0.24 -0.31 -3.73
CA THR A 54 -0.66 -0.86 -2.71
C THR A 54 -2.12 -0.81 -3.20
N ALA A 55 -2.60 0.32 -3.73
CA ALA A 55 -3.94 0.43 -4.30
C ALA A 55 -4.19 -0.59 -5.45
N ARG A 56 -3.16 -0.84 -6.28
CA ARG A 56 -3.26 -1.84 -7.35
C ARG A 56 -3.34 -3.27 -6.81
N LEU A 57 -2.59 -3.57 -5.75
CA LEU A 57 -2.63 -4.87 -5.09
C LEU A 57 -3.95 -5.07 -4.34
N ALA A 58 -4.44 -4.05 -3.64
CA ALA A 58 -5.76 -4.03 -3.02
C ALA A 58 -6.85 -4.30 -4.07
N SER A 59 -6.88 -3.55 -5.17
CA SER A 59 -7.86 -3.77 -6.25
C SER A 59 -7.76 -5.16 -6.90
N ALA A 60 -6.58 -5.80 -6.89
CA ALA A 60 -6.41 -7.15 -7.40
C ALA A 60 -6.76 -8.24 -6.36
N ALA A 61 -6.63 -7.95 -5.07
CA ALA A 61 -6.90 -8.86 -3.96
C ALA A 61 -8.38 -8.84 -3.53
N TYR A 62 -9.02 -7.68 -3.45
CA TYR A 62 -10.44 -7.51 -3.05
C TYR A 62 -11.46 -8.08 -4.06
N GLY A 63 -11.03 -8.87 -5.06
CA GLY A 63 -11.92 -9.77 -5.79
C GLY A 63 -12.35 -11.01 -4.98
N SER A 64 -11.69 -11.28 -3.85
CA SER A 64 -11.99 -12.41 -2.98
C SER A 64 -11.38 -12.17 -1.59
N GLU A 65 -12.19 -12.33 -0.54
CA GLU A 65 -11.86 -12.20 0.89
C GLU A 65 -11.78 -10.77 1.44
N ALA A 66 -12.93 -10.28 1.92
CA ALA A 66 -12.94 -9.46 3.12
C ALA A 66 -12.67 -10.38 4.31
N CYS A 67 -11.67 -10.11 5.13
CA CYS A 67 -11.52 -10.80 6.41
C CYS A 67 -10.93 -9.85 7.46
N GLU A 68 -11.85 -9.44 8.32
CA GLU A 68 -11.74 -8.96 9.70
C GLU A 68 -10.95 -7.65 9.98
N PRO A 69 -11.59 -6.68 10.66
CA PRO A 69 -10.87 -5.61 11.34
C PRO A 69 -10.21 -6.23 12.58
N ASP A 70 -8.88 -6.28 12.58
CA ASP A 70 -8.16 -6.40 13.85
C ASP A 70 -8.28 -5.04 14.54
N GLU A 71 -9.38 -4.87 15.26
CA GLU A 71 -9.43 -3.99 16.43
C GLU A 71 -8.58 -4.66 17.51
N GLU A 72 -7.37 -4.14 17.77
CA GLU A 72 -6.80 -4.22 19.11
C GLU A 72 -5.84 -3.04 19.38
N GLU A 73 -6.31 -2.21 20.32
CA GLU A 73 -5.72 -1.13 21.14
C GLU A 73 -4.88 0.01 20.53
#